data_AF-A0AAV5N6A8-F1
#
_entry.id   AF-A0AAV5N6A8-F1
#
_cell.length_a   1.000
_cell.length_b   1.000
_cell.length_c   1.000
_cell.angle_alpha   90.00
_cell.angle_beta   90.00
_cell.angle_gamma   90.00
#
_symmetry.space_group_name_H-M   'P 1'
#
loop_
_entity.id
_entity.type
_entity.pdbx_description
1 polymer ?
#
loop_
_entity_poly.entity_id
_entity_poly.type
_entity_poly.pdbx_seq_one_letter_code
_entity_poly.pdbx_strand_id
1 'polypeptide(L)'
;MKATLKPCPFCGSHDIHLYAPKGCPEVSIRCRSCGVLLVGLEELFDRWNRRDGIDTPSMETHIAPLVSLLVGELTRASIAHPKWPTDAVHASAILNEEAGELTQAAIDFHFYVDDRERMREEAIQVGAMVLRFLMNLDGYKPEGGAV
;
A
#
# COMPACT_ATOMS: atom_id res chain seq x y z
N MET A 1 -9.22 -13.22 32.92
CA MET A 1 -9.62 -13.55 31.53
C MET A 1 -8.68 -12.83 30.59
N LYS A 2 -7.99 -13.51 29.66
CA LYS A 2 -7.26 -12.82 28.60
C LYS A 2 -8.30 -12.13 27.72
N ALA A 3 -8.28 -10.80 27.65
CA ALA A 3 -9.18 -10.07 26.78
C ALA A 3 -8.96 -10.54 25.33
N THR A 4 -10.06 -10.86 24.64
CA THR A 4 -10.03 -11.27 23.23
C THR A 4 -9.73 -10.04 22.38
N LEU A 5 -8.79 -10.15 21.44
CA LEU A 5 -8.55 -9.07 20.47
C LEU A 5 -9.80 -8.85 19.64
N LYS A 6 -10.19 -7.59 19.43
CA LYS A 6 -11.20 -7.25 18.41
C LYS A 6 -10.74 -7.73 17.01
N PRO A 7 -11.65 -7.93 16.03
CA PRO A 7 -11.31 -8.42 14.69
C PRO A 7 -10.28 -7.56 13.95
N CYS A 8 -9.72 -8.04 12.84
CA CYS A 8 -8.82 -7.25 12.01
C CYS A 8 -9.54 -6.00 11.48
N PRO A 9 -9.07 -4.78 11.75
CA PRO A 9 -9.71 -3.58 11.20
C PRO A 9 -9.53 -3.46 9.67
N PHE A 10 -8.64 -4.25 9.06
CA PHE A 10 -8.35 -4.19 7.62
C PHE A 10 -9.12 -5.21 6.78
N CYS A 11 -9.58 -6.31 7.39
CA CYS A 11 -10.30 -7.34 6.65
C CYS A 11 -11.47 -8.00 7.42
N GLY A 12 -11.75 -7.57 8.66
CA GLY A 12 -12.79 -8.14 9.50
C GLY A 12 -12.49 -9.54 10.06
N SER A 13 -11.34 -10.14 9.72
CA SER A 13 -10.99 -11.49 10.18
C SER A 13 -10.77 -11.56 11.69
N HIS A 14 -11.20 -12.65 12.29
CA HIS A 14 -10.96 -12.94 13.71
C HIS A 14 -9.67 -13.76 13.92
N ASP A 15 -8.96 -14.14 12.86
CA ASP A 15 -7.69 -14.88 12.90
C ASP A 15 -6.52 -13.93 13.22
N ILE A 16 -6.54 -13.41 14.45
CA ILE A 16 -5.58 -12.44 14.99
C ILE A 16 -4.70 -13.10 16.05
N HIS A 17 -3.39 -12.93 15.88
CA HIS A 17 -2.37 -13.49 16.75
C HIS A 17 -1.58 -12.39 17.44
N LEU A 18 -1.55 -12.44 18.78
CA LEU A 18 -0.63 -11.66 19.59
C LEU A 18 0.62 -12.50 19.87
N TYR A 19 1.79 -11.93 19.63
CA TYR A 19 3.08 -12.51 19.98
C TYR A 19 3.85 -11.54 20.88
N ALA A 20 4.31 -12.05 22.03
CA ALA A 20 5.09 -11.30 23.00
C ALA A 20 6.23 -12.21 23.49
N PRO A 21 7.44 -12.12 22.90
CA PRO A 21 8.56 -12.94 23.32
C PRO A 21 9.00 -12.55 24.74
N LYS A 22 9.28 -13.55 25.58
CA LYS A 22 9.76 -13.32 26.96
C LYS A 22 11.06 -12.50 26.93
N GLY A 23 11.09 -11.40 27.68
CA GLY A 23 12.27 -10.54 27.79
C GLY A 23 12.40 -9.49 26.69
N CYS A 24 11.43 -9.37 25.78
CA CYS A 24 11.34 -8.27 24.83
C CYS A 24 10.18 -7.35 25.22
N PRO A 25 10.38 -6.01 25.25
CA PRO A 25 9.27 -5.07 25.50
C PRO A 25 8.32 -4.95 24.30
N GLU A 26 8.72 -5.48 23.15
CA GLU A 26 7.93 -5.44 21.93
C GLU A 26 6.93 -6.60 21.85
N VAL A 27 5.69 -6.25 21.56
CA VAL A 27 4.60 -7.15 21.20
C VAL A 27 4.25 -6.93 19.72
N SER A 28 3.78 -8.00 19.07
CA SER A 28 3.28 -7.92 17.71
C SER A 28 1.88 -8.50 17.59
N ILE A 29 1.06 -7.86 16.75
CA ILE A 29 -0.28 -8.30 16.38
C ILE A 29 -0.28 -8.63 14.90
N ARG A 30 -0.61 -9.86 14.54
CA ARG A 30 -0.67 -10.34 13.16
C ARG A 30 -2.07 -10.82 12.80
N CYS A 31 -2.61 -10.35 11.69
CA CYS A 31 -3.75 -11.00 11.05
C CYS A 31 -3.25 -12.07 10.09
N ARG A 32 -3.63 -13.33 10.29
CA ARG A 32 -3.21 -14.41 9.37
C ARG A 32 -4.00 -14.43 8.06
N SER A 33 -5.20 -13.84 8.04
CA SER A 33 -6.00 -13.77 6.81
C SER A 33 -5.49 -12.76 5.77
N CYS A 34 -5.20 -11.50 6.16
CA CYS A 34 -4.69 -10.49 5.23
C CYS A 34 -3.18 -10.22 5.35
N GLY A 35 -2.49 -10.90 6.26
CA GLY A 35 -1.04 -10.78 6.43
C GLY A 35 -0.57 -9.53 7.17
N VAL A 36 -1.45 -8.61 7.59
CA VAL A 36 -1.03 -7.40 8.31
C VAL A 36 -0.27 -7.77 9.58
N LEU A 37 0.82 -7.05 9.85
CA LEU A 37 1.66 -7.19 11.02
C LEU A 37 1.88 -5.80 11.63
N LEU A 38 1.52 -5.63 12.90
CA LEU A 38 1.85 -4.47 13.70
C LEU A 38 2.85 -4.88 14.78
N VAL A 39 3.88 -4.07 15.00
CA VAL A 39 4.90 -4.26 16.04
C VAL A 39 4.94 -3.00 16.90
N GLY A 40 5.05 -3.14 18.22
CA GLY A 40 5.06 -2.01 19.15
C GLY A 40 5.21 -2.45 20.60
N LEU A 41 5.06 -1.53 21.55
CA LEU A 41 5.11 -1.84 23.00
C LEU A 41 3.79 -2.45 23.50
N GLU A 42 3.74 -2.90 24.76
CA GLU A 42 2.55 -3.54 25.37
C GLU A 42 1.23 -2.76 25.14
N GLU A 43 1.28 -1.43 25.11
CA GLU A 43 0.14 -0.55 24.81
C GLU A 43 -0.50 -0.80 23.43
N LEU A 44 0.19 -1.48 22.51
CA LEU A 44 -0.33 -1.88 21.21
C LEU A 44 -1.59 -2.74 21.34
N PHE A 45 -1.65 -3.61 22.36
CA PHE A 45 -2.83 -4.43 22.64
C PHE A 45 -4.05 -3.55 22.99
N ASP A 46 -3.84 -2.57 23.86
CA ASP A 46 -4.91 -1.67 24.28
C ASP A 46 -5.34 -0.73 23.16
N ARG A 47 -4.39 -0.25 22.35
CA ARG A 47 -4.70 0.56 21.16
C ARG A 47 -5.49 -0.23 20.13
N TRP A 48 -5.16 -1.50 19.92
CA TRP A 48 -5.91 -2.38 19.02
C TRP A 48 -7.37 -2.54 19.48
N ASN A 49 -7.60 -2.73 20.78
CA ASN A 49 -8.92 -2.99 21.34
C ASN A 49 -9.75 -1.73 21.62
N ARG A 50 -9.11 -0.58 21.90
CA ARG A 50 -9.78 0.71 22.14
C ARG A 50 -10.08 1.50 20.88
N ARG A 51 -9.82 0.95 19.69
CA ARG A 51 -10.23 1.61 18.46
C ARG A 51 -11.75 1.75 18.41
N ASP A 52 -12.20 2.97 18.15
CA ASP A 52 -13.61 3.29 17.92
C ASP A 52 -13.99 2.94 16.48
N GLY A 53 -15.09 2.22 16.29
CA GLY A 53 -15.83 2.23 15.02
C GLY A 53 -15.28 1.45 13.81
N ILE A 54 -14.49 0.38 13.98
CA ILE A 54 -14.11 -0.52 12.85
C ILE A 54 -14.32 -1.99 13.26
N ASP A 55 -15.56 -2.34 13.59
CA ASP A 55 -15.96 -3.71 13.93
C ASP A 55 -16.89 -4.35 12.86
N THR A 56 -17.16 -3.63 11.77
CA THR A 56 -17.76 -4.13 10.54
C THR A 56 -16.84 -3.76 9.38
N PRO A 57 -16.42 -4.70 8.51
CA PRO A 57 -15.88 -4.31 7.21
C PRO A 57 -17.03 -3.66 6.46
N SER A 58 -17.10 -2.34 6.47
CA SER A 58 -17.91 -1.61 5.49
C SER A 58 -17.40 -2.01 4.10
N MET A 59 -18.24 -1.83 3.10
CA MET A 59 -17.93 -2.04 1.68
C MET A 59 -16.71 -1.21 1.18
N GLU A 60 -16.00 -0.51 2.08
CA GLU A 60 -14.86 0.38 1.84
C GLU A 60 -13.48 -0.15 2.25
N THR A 61 -13.28 -1.33 2.86
CA THR A 61 -11.90 -1.67 3.33
C THR A 61 -11.37 -3.05 2.98
N HIS A 62 -10.63 -3.10 1.86
CA HIS A 62 -9.37 -3.87 1.77
C HIS A 62 -8.25 -2.98 1.19
N ILE A 63 -8.14 -1.74 1.69
CA ILE A 63 -7.06 -0.81 1.28
C ILE A 63 -5.69 -1.43 1.57
N ALA A 64 -5.51 -2.13 2.70
CA ALA A 64 -4.21 -2.70 3.07
C ALA A 64 -3.68 -3.73 2.05
N PRO A 65 -4.47 -4.74 1.60
CA PRO A 65 -4.07 -5.59 0.49
C PRO A 65 -3.72 -4.82 -0.80
N LEU A 66 -4.51 -3.80 -1.16
CA LEU A 66 -4.26 -3.00 -2.36
C LEU A 66 -2.94 -2.22 -2.24
N VAL A 67 -2.70 -1.57 -1.10
CA VAL A 67 -1.43 -0.87 -0.80
C VAL A 67 -0.26 -1.85 -0.84
N SER A 68 -0.42 -3.08 -0.36
CA SER A 68 0.62 -4.11 -0.46
C SER A 68 0.98 -4.44 -1.91
N LEU A 69 0.01 -4.44 -2.83
CA LEU A 69 0.27 -4.62 -4.26
C LEU A 69 1.05 -3.43 -4.83
N LEU A 70 0.69 -2.18 -4.47
CA LEU A 70 1.42 -0.99 -4.89
C LEU A 70 2.89 -1.01 -4.42
N VAL A 71 3.13 -1.42 -3.16
CA VAL A 71 4.49 -1.52 -2.60
C VAL A 71 5.28 -2.65 -3.24
N GLY A 72 4.63 -3.78 -3.53
CA GLY A 72 5.23 -4.89 -4.26
C GLY A 72 5.70 -4.45 -5.65
N GLU A 73 4.83 -3.72 -6.36
CA GLU A 73 5.14 -3.18 -7.68
C GLU A 73 6.24 -2.11 -7.64
N LEU A 74 6.18 -1.18 -6.67
CA LEU A 74 7.26 -0.22 -6.41
C LEU A 74 8.61 -0.91 -6.23
N THR A 75 8.64 -2.04 -5.50
CA THR A 75 9.87 -2.81 -5.27
C THR A 75 10.37 -3.41 -6.57
N ARG A 76 9.49 -4.03 -7.37
CA ARG A 76 9.82 -4.61 -8.68
C ARG A 76 10.37 -3.53 -9.62
N ALA A 77 9.66 -2.42 -9.78
CA ALA A 77 10.05 -1.32 -10.66
C ALA A 77 11.36 -0.66 -10.22
N SER A 78 11.61 -0.54 -8.90
CA SER A 78 12.87 0.00 -8.39
C SER A 78 14.07 -0.90 -8.67
N ILE A 79 13.87 -2.23 -8.71
CA ILE A 79 14.90 -3.19 -9.11
C ILE A 79 15.15 -3.12 -10.62
N ALA A 80 14.08 -3.09 -11.43
CA ALA A 80 14.18 -3.05 -12.89
C ALA A 80 14.75 -1.72 -13.41
N HIS A 81 14.39 -0.61 -12.76
CA HIS A 81 14.76 0.75 -13.15
C HIS A 81 15.40 1.49 -11.96
N PRO A 82 16.64 1.17 -11.56
CA PRO A 82 17.24 1.66 -10.32
C PRO A 82 17.49 3.17 -10.29
N LYS A 83 17.58 3.83 -11.46
CA LYS A 83 17.73 5.28 -11.55
C LYS A 83 16.36 5.95 -11.60
N TRP A 84 16.21 7.04 -10.85
CA TRP A 84 15.05 7.94 -10.94
C TRP A 84 15.53 9.35 -11.33
N PRO A 85 14.81 10.06 -12.21
CA PRO A 85 15.19 11.42 -12.59
C PRO A 85 15.07 12.39 -11.41
N THR A 86 15.95 13.41 -11.38
CA THR A 86 15.86 14.56 -10.46
C THR A 86 15.15 15.75 -11.08
N ASP A 87 14.74 15.65 -12.34
CA ASP A 87 13.85 16.59 -12.99
C ASP A 87 12.40 16.13 -12.76
N ALA A 88 11.60 16.99 -12.12
CA ALA A 88 10.20 16.67 -11.81
C ALA A 88 9.34 16.51 -13.07
N VAL A 89 9.69 17.17 -14.18
CA VAL A 89 8.96 17.02 -15.46
C VAL A 89 9.20 15.62 -16.03
N HIS A 90 10.45 15.19 -16.12
CA HIS A 90 10.78 13.82 -16.53
C HIS A 90 10.19 12.77 -15.58
N ALA A 91 10.26 12.98 -14.26
CA ALA A 91 9.65 12.06 -13.28
C ALA A 91 8.14 11.93 -13.47
N SER A 92 7.45 13.05 -13.71
CA SER A 92 6.02 13.10 -13.99
C SER A 92 5.66 12.44 -15.33
N ALA A 93 6.51 12.56 -16.34
CA ALA A 93 6.31 11.90 -17.63
C ALA A 93 6.30 10.36 -17.50
N ILE A 94 7.19 9.79 -16.67
CA ILE A 94 7.20 8.34 -16.40
C ILE A 94 5.89 7.90 -15.72
N LEU A 95 5.39 8.68 -14.75
CA LEU A 95 4.10 8.40 -14.12
C LEU A 95 2.94 8.46 -15.14
N ASN A 96 2.96 9.47 -16.02
CA ASN A 96 1.93 9.65 -17.04
C ASN A 96 1.93 8.55 -18.10
N GLU A 97 3.07 7.91 -18.37
CA GLU A 97 3.17 6.74 -19.24
C GLU A 97 2.24 5.62 -18.73
N GLU A 98 2.38 5.23 -17.46
CA GLU A 98 1.52 4.22 -16.83
C GLU A 98 0.04 4.63 -16.80
N ALA A 99 -0.25 5.91 -16.57
CA ALA A 99 -1.62 6.42 -16.57
C ALA A 99 -2.25 6.36 -17.98
N GLY A 100 -1.44 6.55 -19.02
CA GLY A 100 -1.82 6.34 -20.41
C GLY A 100 -2.14 4.88 -20.69
N GLU A 101 -1.31 3.95 -20.22
CA GLU A 101 -1.55 2.51 -20.38
C GLU A 101 -2.83 2.07 -19.65
N LEU A 102 -3.08 2.56 -18.43
CA LEU A 102 -4.34 2.32 -17.72
C LEU A 102 -5.54 2.85 -18.51
N THR A 103 -5.41 4.04 -19.12
CA THR A 103 -6.47 4.62 -19.95
C THR A 103 -6.73 3.73 -21.17
N GLN A 104 -5.68 3.24 -21.83
CA GLN A 104 -5.80 2.31 -22.95
C GLN A 104 -6.49 1.01 -22.53
N ALA A 105 -6.07 0.40 -21.41
CA ALA A 105 -6.70 -0.81 -20.88
C ALA A 105 -8.19 -0.62 -20.56
N ALA A 106 -8.58 0.55 -20.07
CA ALA A 106 -9.99 0.88 -19.82
C ALA A 106 -10.80 1.05 -21.10
N ILE A 107 -10.22 1.67 -22.14
CA ILE A 107 -10.83 1.76 -23.48
C ILE A 107 -11.01 0.36 -24.06
N ASP A 108 -9.99 -0.50 -23.96
CA ASP A 108 -10.02 -1.85 -24.50
C ASP A 108 -11.08 -2.72 -23.80
N PHE A 109 -11.17 -2.63 -22.48
CA PHE A 109 -12.25 -3.25 -21.71
C PHE A 109 -13.64 -2.78 -22.17
N HIS A 110 -13.82 -1.48 -22.38
CA HIS A 110 -15.12 -0.91 -22.72
C HIS A 110 -15.58 -1.27 -24.14
N PHE A 111 -14.69 -1.25 -25.13
CA PHE A 111 -15.04 -1.39 -26.55
C PHE A 111 -14.73 -2.76 -27.14
N TYR A 112 -13.78 -3.53 -26.59
CA TYR A 112 -13.26 -4.75 -27.23
C TYR A 112 -13.39 -6.02 -26.38
N VAL A 113 -14.11 -5.97 -25.24
CA VAL A 113 -14.35 -7.11 -24.33
C VAL A 113 -13.04 -7.73 -23.84
N ASP A 114 -12.10 -6.88 -23.42
CA ASP A 114 -10.87 -7.30 -22.75
C ASP A 114 -11.12 -7.70 -21.28
N ASP A 115 -10.18 -8.39 -20.64
CA ASP A 115 -10.28 -8.77 -19.22
C ASP A 115 -9.91 -7.60 -18.30
N ARG A 116 -10.52 -7.56 -17.12
CA ARG A 116 -10.26 -6.55 -16.07
C ARG A 116 -8.87 -6.67 -15.47
N GLU A 117 -8.16 -7.77 -15.70
CA GLU A 117 -6.82 -8.00 -15.17
C GLU A 117 -5.82 -6.94 -15.65
N ARG A 118 -5.82 -6.60 -16.94
CA ARG A 118 -4.92 -5.56 -17.45
C ARG A 118 -5.18 -4.20 -16.80
N MET A 119 -6.44 -3.79 -16.68
CA MET A 119 -6.78 -2.56 -15.93
C MET A 119 -6.29 -2.59 -14.48
N ARG A 120 -6.35 -3.76 -13.82
CA ARG A 120 -5.84 -3.91 -12.45
C ARG A 120 -4.32 -3.77 -12.40
N GLU A 121 -3.62 -4.43 -13.32
CA GLU A 121 -2.16 -4.36 -13.43
C GLU A 121 -1.71 -2.90 -13.64
N GLU A 122 -2.25 -2.19 -14.65
CA GLU A 122 -1.85 -0.81 -14.91
C GLU A 122 -2.20 0.13 -13.76
N ALA A 123 -3.34 -0.07 -13.07
CA ALA A 123 -3.68 0.73 -11.90
C ALA A 123 -2.67 0.53 -10.75
N ILE A 124 -2.13 -0.68 -10.59
CA ILE A 124 -1.09 -0.97 -9.60
C ILE A 124 0.23 -0.29 -10.00
N GLN A 125 0.61 -0.33 -11.29
CA GLN A 125 1.81 0.34 -11.82
C GLN A 125 1.73 1.86 -11.63
N VAL A 126 0.59 2.48 -11.95
CA VAL A 126 0.34 3.91 -11.68
C VAL A 126 0.55 4.25 -10.21
N GLY A 127 -0.05 3.46 -9.30
CA GLY A 127 0.10 3.68 -7.86
C GLY A 127 1.56 3.54 -7.39
N ALA A 128 2.31 2.60 -7.95
CA ALA A 128 3.74 2.46 -7.67
C ALA A 128 4.56 3.66 -8.17
N MET A 129 4.27 4.19 -9.36
CA MET A 129 4.94 5.40 -9.87
C MET A 129 4.60 6.64 -9.06
N VAL A 130 3.37 6.77 -8.56
CA VAL A 130 3.00 7.82 -7.59
C VAL A 130 3.85 7.73 -6.33
N LEU A 131 3.99 6.53 -5.73
CA LEU A 131 4.82 6.35 -4.54
C LEU A 131 6.29 6.71 -4.84
N ARG A 132 6.81 6.29 -5.99
CA ARG A 132 8.19 6.57 -6.39
C ARG A 132 8.43 8.07 -6.61
N PHE A 133 7.46 8.76 -7.22
CA PHE A 133 7.51 10.20 -7.40
C PHE A 133 7.55 10.93 -6.04
N LEU A 134 6.69 10.53 -5.11
CA LEU A 134 6.62 11.12 -3.77
C LEU A 134 7.89 10.84 -2.93
N MET A 135 8.46 9.65 -3.03
CA MET A 135 9.72 9.31 -2.32
C MET A 135 10.92 10.15 -2.76
N ASN A 136 10.87 10.73 -3.96
CA ASN A 136 11.95 11.55 -4.52
C ASN A 136 11.62 13.05 -4.53
N LEU A 137 10.52 13.46 -3.88
CA LEU A 137 9.99 14.82 -3.94
C LEU A 137 11.03 15.88 -3.54
N ASP A 138 11.74 15.65 -2.44
CA ASP A 138 12.80 16.55 -1.94
C ASP A 138 14.09 16.51 -2.79
N GLY A 139 14.21 15.54 -3.70
CA GLY A 139 15.35 15.38 -4.60
C GLY A 139 15.22 16.11 -5.92
N TYR A 140 14.04 16.66 -6.23
CA TYR A 140 13.81 17.37 -7.48
C TYR A 140 14.48 18.73 -7.48
N LYS A 141 15.09 19.08 -8.62
CA LYS A 141 15.83 20.32 -8.79
C LYS A 141 15.05 21.25 -9.73
N PRO A 142 14.68 22.47 -9.30
CA PRO A 142 14.14 23.45 -10.22
C PRO A 142 15.23 23.86 -11.22
N GLU A 143 14.82 24.19 -12.44
CA GLU A 143 15.72 24.85 -13.37
C GLU A 143 16.27 26.14 -12.72
N GLY A 144 17.59 26.32 -12.80
CA GLY A 144 18.26 27.49 -12.21
C GLY A 144 18.70 27.34 -10.75
N GLY A 145 18.42 26.21 -10.08
CA GLY A 145 19.06 25.85 -8.80
C GLY A 145 18.71 26.71 -7.58
N ALA A 146 17.63 27.49 -7.64
CA ALA A 146 17.14 28.20 -6.47
C ALA A 146 16.48 27.20 -5.50
N VAL A 147 17.07 27.04 -4.32
CA VAL A 147 16.48 26.37 -3.15
C VAL A 147 16.17 27.42 -2.10
#